data_AF-A0A914RMQ8-F1
#
_entry.id   AF-A0A914RMQ8-F1
#
_cell.length_a   1.000
_cell.length_b   1.000
_cell.length_c   1.000
_cell.angle_alpha   90.00
_cell.angle_beta   90.00
_cell.angle_gamma   90.00
#
_symmetry.space_group_name_H-M   'P 1'
#
loop_
_entity.id
_entity.type
_entity.pdbx_description
1 polymer ?
#
loop_
_entity_poly.entity_id
_entity_poly.type
_entity_poly.pdbx_seq_one_letter_code
_entity_poly.pdbx_strand_id
1 'polypeptide(L)'
;MRFALLRGRGGALPLEIDDLMGRTWSSSNGSFVLSGCGADMGPFNTPDPYVYIEHKCASIKYAHIVNDTRKMQFALVKTFLPVILRIGKIFLDDSDA
;
A
#
# COMPACT_ATOMS: atom_id res chain seq x y z
N MET A 1 -1.43 -2.44 12.68
CA MET A 1 -0.94 -2.71 11.30
C MET A 1 -0.67 -1.39 10.61
N ARG A 2 0.37 -1.32 9.78
CA ARG A 2 0.79 -0.07 9.11
C ARG A 2 0.57 -0.20 7.61
N PHE A 3 0.07 0.86 7.01
CA PHE A 3 -0.15 0.96 5.57
C PHE A 3 0.60 2.18 5.03
N ALA A 4 1.21 2.02 3.87
CA ALA A 4 1.80 3.10 3.10
C ALA A 4 1.20 3.10 1.69
N LEU A 5 0.81 4.27 1.22
CA LEU A 5 0.45 4.51 -0.16
C LEU A 5 1.71 5.01 -0.86
N LEU A 6 2.15 4.25 -1.84
CA LEU A 6 3.41 4.46 -2.50
C LEU A 6 3.20 4.66 -4.01
N ARG A 7 4.10 5.41 -4.63
CA ARG A 7 4.14 5.65 -6.06
C ARG A 7 5.05 4.62 -6.75
N GLY A 8 4.52 3.90 -7.74
CA GLY A 8 5.25 2.93 -8.53
C GLY A 8 6.40 3.58 -9.30
N ARG A 9 7.56 2.94 -9.32
CA ARG A 9 8.77 3.44 -9.99
C ARG A 9 8.65 3.34 -11.51
N GLY A 10 7.95 4.29 -12.13
CA GLY A 10 8.03 4.55 -13.57
C GLY A 10 9.28 5.35 -13.90
N GLY A 11 10.46 4.73 -13.83
CA GLY A 11 11.75 5.41 -14.06
C GLY A 11 12.10 6.43 -12.96
N ALA A 12 13.32 6.36 -12.43
CA ALA A 12 13.79 7.33 -11.46
C ALA A 12 13.96 8.70 -12.16
N LEU A 13 12.99 9.58 -12.02
CA LEU A 13 13.17 10.99 -12.38
C LEU A 13 14.16 11.60 -11.37
N PRO A 14 15.17 12.40 -11.80
CA PRO A 14 16.28 12.85 -10.94
C PRO A 14 15.86 13.62 -9.68
N LEU A 15 14.62 14.10 -9.62
CA LEU A 15 14.08 14.92 -8.54
C LEU A 15 12.97 14.22 -7.73
N GLU A 16 12.53 13.03 -8.13
CA GLU A 16 11.42 12.31 -7.49
C GLU A 16 11.95 11.22 -6.54
N ILE A 17 12.49 11.65 -5.40
CA ILE A 17 13.21 10.79 -4.44
C ILE A 17 12.25 10.12 -3.44
N ASP A 18 11.09 10.74 -3.15
CA ASP A 18 10.11 10.22 -2.20
C ASP A 18 8.91 9.62 -2.92
N ASP A 19 8.74 8.30 -2.80
CA ASP A 19 7.59 7.58 -3.31
C ASP A 19 6.44 7.48 -2.30
N LEU A 20 6.62 7.95 -1.06
CA LEU A 20 5.61 7.91 -0.01
C LEU A 20 4.56 9.01 -0.19
N MET A 21 3.45 8.66 -0.83
CA MET A 21 2.31 9.56 -1.00
C MET A 21 1.48 9.71 0.28
N GLY A 22 1.40 8.65 1.11
CA GLY A 22 0.61 8.68 2.35
C GLY A 22 0.90 7.52 3.29
N ARG A 23 0.56 7.67 4.58
CA ARG A 23 0.73 6.63 5.60
C ARG A 23 -0.45 6.63 6.56
N THR A 24 -0.89 5.43 6.96
CA THR A 24 -1.92 5.26 7.97
C THR A 24 -1.70 3.99 8.79
N TRP A 25 -2.52 3.82 9.83
CA TRP A 25 -2.57 2.62 10.65
C TRP A 25 -4.00 2.10 10.70
N SER A 26 -4.16 0.78 10.81
CA SER A 26 -5.46 0.17 11.06
C SER A 26 -6.02 0.64 12.40
N SER A 27 -7.32 0.91 12.44
CA SER A 27 -8.09 1.00 13.68
C SER A 27 -8.18 -0.37 14.37
N SER A 28 -8.68 -0.39 15.61
CA SER A 28 -8.86 -1.63 16.39
C SER A 28 -9.74 -2.68 15.72
N ASN A 29 -10.70 -2.25 14.89
CA ASN A 29 -11.58 -3.11 14.09
C ASN A 29 -10.98 -3.50 12.72
N GLY A 30 -9.71 -3.17 12.45
CA GLY A 30 -9.03 -3.45 11.19
C GLY A 30 -9.33 -2.46 10.05
N SER A 31 -10.25 -1.50 10.23
CA SER A 31 -10.55 -0.49 9.20
C SER A 31 -9.41 0.52 9.04
N PHE A 32 -9.25 1.07 7.84
CA PHE A 32 -8.28 2.11 7.56
C PHE A 32 -8.79 3.05 6.45
N VAL A 33 -8.29 4.27 6.47
CA VAL A 33 -8.41 5.23 5.38
C VAL A 33 -7.02 5.73 5.06
N LEU A 34 -6.66 5.66 3.78
CA LEU A 34 -5.35 6.01 3.28
C LEU A 34 -5.54 7.00 2.12
N SER A 35 -4.99 8.18 2.30
CA SER A 35 -5.00 9.26 1.31
C SER A 35 -3.60 9.82 1.19
N GLY A 36 -3.24 10.25 0.00
CA GLY A 36 -1.94 10.81 -0.28
C GLY A 36 -1.95 11.57 -1.60
N CYS A 37 -1.00 12.48 -1.75
CA CYS A 37 -0.74 13.16 -3.01
C CYS A 37 0.63 12.71 -3.49
N GLY A 38 0.73 12.43 -4.78
CA GLY A 38 2.01 12.29 -5.48
C GLY A 38 2.04 13.30 -6.59
N ALA A 39 3.17 13.96 -6.77
CA ALA A 39 3.46 14.73 -7.98
C ALA A 39 4.54 13.98 -8.73
N ASP A 40 4.43 13.98 -10.06
CA ASP A 40 5.50 13.54 -10.94
C ASP A 40 5.85 14.72 -11.85
N MET A 41 7.10 15.15 -11.85
CA MET A 41 7.58 16.21 -12.73
C MET A 41 8.12 15.65 -14.06
N GLY A 42 7.63 16.13 -15.20
CA GLY A 42 8.14 15.78 -16.54
C GLY A 42 7.17 15.00 -17.43
N PRO A 43 7.61 14.53 -18.61
CA PRO A 43 6.72 13.98 -19.64
C PRO A 43 6.13 12.58 -19.32
N PHE A 44 6.61 11.91 -18.27
CA PHE A 44 6.15 10.58 -17.86
C PHE A 44 5.61 10.62 -16.42
N ASN A 45 4.54 11.39 -16.22
CA ASN A 45 4.05 11.79 -14.90
C ASN A 45 2.73 11.13 -14.49
N THR A 46 2.55 9.84 -14.77
CA THR A 46 1.35 9.14 -14.33
C THR A 46 1.66 8.28 -13.11
N PRO A 47 1.24 8.69 -11.89
CA PRO A 47 1.45 7.90 -10.70
C PRO A 47 0.87 6.50 -10.87
N ASP A 48 1.65 5.49 -10.50
CA ASP A 48 1.23 4.09 -10.48
C ASP A 48 1.06 3.63 -9.02
N PRO A 49 -0.10 3.90 -8.38
CA PRO A 49 -0.25 3.76 -6.94
C PRO A 49 -0.23 2.29 -6.51
N TYR A 50 0.49 2.00 -5.43
CA TYR A 50 0.44 0.71 -4.74
C TYR A 50 0.30 0.89 -3.23
N VAL A 51 -0.33 -0.08 -2.57
CA VAL A 51 -0.38 -0.14 -1.11
C VAL A 51 0.66 -1.12 -0.64
N TYR A 52 1.44 -0.70 0.34
CA TYR A 52 2.37 -1.55 1.07
C TYR A 52 1.89 -1.69 2.52
N ILE A 53 1.80 -2.93 3.00
CA ILE A 53 1.28 -3.29 4.33
C ILE A 53 2.37 -3.98 5.13
N GLU A 54 2.60 -3.50 6.35
CA GLU A 54 3.40 -4.20 7.37
C GLU A 54 2.49 -4.69 8.50
N HIS A 55 2.52 -6.00 8.76
CA HIS A 55 1.67 -6.66 9.76
C HIS A 55 2.38 -7.80 10.49
N LYS A 56 1.73 -8.30 11.55
CA LYS A 56 2.17 -9.47 12.33
C LYS A 56 1.17 -10.63 12.28
N CYS A 57 0.20 -10.58 11.37
CA CYS A 57 -0.75 -11.67 11.16
C CYS A 57 0.00 -12.97 10.80
N ALA A 58 -0.33 -14.06 11.49
CA ALA A 58 0.28 -15.36 11.25
C ALA A 58 -0.11 -15.89 9.86
N SER A 59 0.83 -16.57 9.20
CA SER A 59 0.56 -17.24 7.93
C SER A 59 -0.13 -18.58 8.17
N ILE A 60 -1.14 -18.91 7.38
CA ILE A 60 -1.65 -20.29 7.33
C ILE A 60 -0.65 -21.23 6.65
N LYS A 61 0.15 -20.73 5.70
CA LYS A 61 1.18 -21.49 4.97
C LYS A 61 2.43 -21.72 5.82
N TYR A 62 2.77 -20.76 6.68
CA TYR A 62 3.96 -20.79 7.54
C TYR A 62 3.59 -20.69 9.03
N ALA A 63 2.68 -21.55 9.49
CA ALA A 63 2.11 -21.49 10.85
C ALA A 63 3.13 -21.57 12.01
N HIS A 64 4.33 -22.10 11.75
CA HIS A 64 5.41 -22.22 12.74
C HIS A 64 6.25 -20.95 12.89
N ILE A 65 6.13 -19.98 11.96
CA ILE A 65 6.82 -18.68 12.05
C ILE A 65 5.92 -17.73 12.83
N VAL A 66 6.18 -17.62 14.13
CA VAL A 66 5.41 -16.79 15.06
C VAL A 66 6.14 -15.46 15.29
N ASN A 67 5.39 -14.35 15.34
CA ASN A 67 5.87 -12.99 15.64
C ASN A 67 6.75 -12.30 14.59
N ASP A 68 6.88 -12.85 13.38
CA ASP A 68 7.60 -12.17 12.31
C ASP A 68 6.81 -10.97 11.76
N THR A 69 7.55 -9.93 11.32
CA THR A 69 6.94 -8.77 10.65
C THR A 69 6.88 -9.04 9.16
N ARG A 70 5.65 -9.24 8.68
CA ARG A 70 5.36 -9.62 7.30
C ARG A 70 4.98 -8.41 6.47
N LYS A 71 5.27 -8.51 5.18
CA LYS A 71 5.11 -7.45 4.19
C LYS A 71 4.24 -7.95 3.04
N MET A 72 3.30 -7.12 2.63
CA MET A 72 2.42 -7.38 1.51
C MET A 72 2.32 -6.12 0.65
N GLN A 73 2.22 -6.29 -0.67
CA GLN A 73 2.00 -5.18 -1.59
C GLN A 73 1.00 -5.56 -2.68
N PHE A 74 0.21 -4.60 -3.14
CA PHE A 74 -0.67 -4.75 -4.28
C PHE A 74 -0.89 -3.41 -4.98
N ALA A 75 -1.09 -3.47 -6.29
CA ALA A 75 -1.38 -2.29 -7.11
C ALA A 75 -2.81 -1.79 -6.87
N LEU A 76 -2.99 -0.48 -6.95
CA LEU A 76 -4.31 0.14 -6.97
C LEU A 76 -4.66 0.59 -8.38
N VAL A 77 -5.96 0.62 -8.68
CA VAL A 77 -6.45 1.37 -9.84
C VAL A 77 -6.21 2.86 -9.59
N LYS A 78 -5.70 3.56 -10.61
CA LYS A 78 -5.44 5.01 -10.60
C LYS A 78 -6.73 5.79 -10.36
N THR A 79 -7.03 6.03 -9.09
CA THR A 79 -8.23 6.70 -8.63
C THR A 79 -7.82 7.94 -7.86
N PHE A 80 -8.21 9.11 -8.38
CA PHE A 80 -7.87 10.40 -7.80
C PHE A 80 -9.12 11.10 -7.30
N LEU A 81 -8.96 12.00 -6.33
CA LEU A 81 -10.06 12.80 -5.83
C LEU A 81 -10.76 13.56 -6.98
N PRO A 82 -12.10 13.71 -6.93
CA PRO A 82 -12.99 13.40 -5.80
C PRO A 82 -13.45 11.94 -5.70
N VAL A 83 -12.99 11.03 -6.57
CA VAL A 83 -13.41 9.62 -6.57
C VAL A 83 -12.68 8.87 -5.46
N ILE A 84 -13.41 8.01 -4.74
CA ILE A 84 -12.88 7.21 -3.62
C ILE A 84 -12.84 5.73 -4.03
N LEU A 85 -11.65 5.13 -3.99
CA LEU A 85 -11.48 3.70 -4.21
C LEU A 85 -11.82 2.91 -2.94
N ARG A 86 -12.77 1.97 -3.02
CA ARG A 86 -13.14 1.05 -1.94
C ARG A 86 -12.58 -0.34 -2.23
N ILE A 87 -11.41 -0.65 -1.66
CA ILE A 87 -10.70 -1.92 -1.86
C ILE A 87 -11.31 -3.12 -1.11
N GLY A 88 -12.23 -2.89 -0.18
CA GLY A 88 -12.91 -3.96 0.54
C GLY A 88 -12.07 -4.57 1.65
N LYS A 89 -12.25 -5.88 1.89
CA LYS A 89 -11.51 -6.65 2.90
C LYS A 89 -10.23 -7.20 2.30
N ILE A 90 -9.17 -7.21 3.10
CA ILE A 90 -7.87 -7.74 2.73
C ILE A 90 -7.52 -8.81 3.75
N PHE A 91 -7.24 -10.02 3.27
CA PHE A 91 -6.74 -11.12 4.09
C PHE A 91 -5.21 -11.09 4.14
N LEU A 92 -4.64 -11.35 5.31
CA LEU A 92 -3.21 -11.13 5.60
C LEU A 92 -2.51 -12.41 6.07
N ASP A 93 -3.25 -13.50 6.11
CA ASP A 93 -2.83 -14.83 6.55
C ASP A 93 -2.48 -15.75 5.39
N ASP A 94 -2.47 -15.22 4.16
CA ASP A 94 -2.27 -15.95 2.89
C ASP A 94 -3.42 -16.89 2.51
N SER A 95 -4.64 -16.65 3.01
CA SER A 95 -5.84 -17.41 2.62
C SER A 95 -6.21 -17.25 1.14
N ASP A 96 -5.88 -16.11 0.56
CA ASP A 96 -6.31 -15.71 -0.78
C ASP A 96 -5.22 -15.87 -1.84
N ALA A 97 -4.05 -16.39 -1.44
CA ALA A 97 -2.84 -16.50 -2.28
C ALA A 97 -2.58 -17.93 -2.79
#